data_AF-A0A0F9H5C9-F1
#
_entry.id   AF-A0A0F9H5C9-F1
#
_cell.length_a   1.000
_cell.length_b   1.000
_cell.length_c   1.000
_cell.angle_alpha   90.00
_cell.angle_beta   90.00
_cell.angle_gamma   90.00
#
_symmetry.space_group_name_H-M   'P 1'
#
loop_
_entity.id
_entity.type
_entity.pdbx_description
1 polymer ?
#
loop_
_entity_poly.entity_id
_entity_poly.type
_entity_poly.pdbx_seq_one_letter_code
_entity_poly.pdbx_strand_id
1 'polypeptide(L)'
;MTQDLTTRDVQLSPSEVVVGATEQAKLLMKIVEDTKCYQDIGGKKYLQVEAWETIGAFNRTHAETESIEPITVADVPDKPLLLRTIGYQA
;
A
#
# COMPACT_ATOMS: atom_id res chain seq x y z
N MET A 1 -5.17 1.83 -42.10
CA MET A 1 -5.11 3.01 -41.21
C MET A 1 -4.49 2.56 -39.91
N THR A 2 -3.19 2.77 -39.74
CA THR A 2 -2.49 2.48 -38.48
C THR A 2 -2.67 3.70 -37.60
N GLN A 3 -3.47 3.60 -36.54
CA GLN A 3 -3.63 4.71 -35.60
C GLN A 3 -2.31 4.87 -34.85
N ASP A 4 -1.68 6.01 -35.06
CA ASP A 4 -0.49 6.45 -34.36
C ASP A 4 -0.88 6.77 -32.91
N LEU A 5 -0.57 5.86 -32.00
CA LEU A 5 -0.71 6.03 -30.55
C LEU A 5 0.51 6.78 -29.99
N THR A 6 0.81 7.97 -30.54
CA THR A 6 1.72 8.89 -29.86
C THR A 6 1.03 9.34 -28.57
N THR A 7 1.36 8.67 -27.46
CA THR A 7 1.02 9.13 -26.13
C THR A 7 1.65 10.51 -25.98
N ARG A 8 0.84 11.56 -26.10
CA ARG A 8 1.30 12.89 -25.76
C ARG A 8 1.62 12.84 -24.27
N ASP A 9 2.88 13.03 -23.91
CA ASP A 9 3.28 13.25 -22.52
C ASP A 9 2.61 14.54 -22.05
N VAL A 10 1.39 14.40 -21.51
CA VAL A 10 0.68 15.48 -20.86
C VAL A 10 1.44 15.72 -19.55
N GLN A 11 2.24 16.77 -19.53
CA GLN A 11 2.95 17.16 -18.33
C GLN A 11 1.94 17.75 -17.33
N LEU A 12 1.48 16.90 -16.41
CA LEU A 12 0.59 17.29 -15.33
C LEU A 12 1.36 18.09 -14.28
N SER A 13 0.71 19.10 -13.71
CA SER A 13 1.19 19.74 -12.50
C SER A 13 1.17 18.77 -11.32
N PRO A 14 2.02 18.95 -10.30
CA PRO A 14 2.00 18.11 -9.10
C PRO A 14 0.60 18.01 -8.45
N SER A 15 -0.18 19.11 -8.47
CA SER A 15 -1.55 19.13 -7.95
C SER A 15 -2.49 18.22 -8.74
N GLU A 16 -2.39 18.20 -10.06
CA GLU A 16 -3.25 17.36 -10.90
C GLU A 16 -2.93 15.88 -10.72
N VAL A 17 -1.65 15.53 -10.56
CA VAL A 17 -1.23 14.16 -10.23
C VAL A 17 -1.84 13.71 -8.90
N VAL A 18 -1.78 14.55 -7.86
CA VAL A 18 -2.33 14.23 -6.54
C VAL A 18 -3.85 14.06 -6.59
N VAL A 19 -4.56 14.93 -7.33
CA VAL A 19 -6.01 14.83 -7.48
C VAL A 19 -6.39 13.51 -8.15
N GLY A 20 -5.76 13.18 -9.29
CA GLY A 20 -6.02 11.94 -10.01
C GLY A 20 -5.75 10.69 -9.17
N ALA A 21 -4.60 10.65 -8.49
CA ALA A 21 -4.24 9.54 -7.60
C ALA A 21 -5.24 9.40 -6.43
N THR A 22 -5.71 10.51 -5.87
CA THR A 22 -6.69 10.51 -4.78
C THR A 22 -8.04 9.96 -5.22
N GLU A 23 -8.52 10.35 -6.39
CA GLU A 23 -9.77 9.84 -6.95
C GLU A 23 -9.68 8.35 -7.26
N GLN A 24 -8.58 7.92 -7.86
CA GLN A 24 -8.31 6.51 -8.14
C GLN A 24 -8.30 5.67 -6.86
N ALA A 25 -7.61 6.14 -5.80
CA ALA A 25 -7.57 5.44 -4.51
C ALA A 25 -8.96 5.27 -3.89
N LYS A 26 -9.82 6.29 -3.97
CA LYS A 26 -11.21 6.22 -3.47
C LYS A 26 -12.03 5.17 -4.23
N LEU A 27 -11.91 5.13 -5.55
CA LEU A 27 -12.64 4.17 -6.39
C LEU A 27 -12.16 2.74 -6.16
N LEU A 28 -10.85 2.53 -6.03
CA LEU A 28 -10.28 1.22 -5.70
C LEU A 28 -10.74 0.73 -4.33
N MET A 29 -10.72 1.61 -3.31
CA MET A 29 -11.24 1.26 -1.99
C MET A 29 -12.74 0.95 -2.02
N LYS A 30 -13.53 1.63 -2.86
CA LYS A 30 -14.94 1.28 -3.04
C LYS A 30 -15.11 -0.14 -3.57
N ILE A 31 -14.30 -0.56 -4.54
CA ILE A 31 -14.34 -1.94 -5.06
C ILE A 31 -14.04 -2.93 -3.93
N VAL A 32 -13.00 -2.68 -3.14
CA VAL A 32 -12.66 -3.51 -1.96
C VAL A 32 -13.81 -3.61 -0.97
N GLU A 33 -14.51 -2.50 -0.72
CA GLU A 33 -15.68 -2.47 0.17
C GLU A 33 -16.86 -3.25 -0.39
N ASP A 34 -17.12 -3.14 -1.69
CA ASP A 34 -18.24 -3.79 -2.38
C ASP A 34 -18.01 -5.30 -2.50
N THR A 35 -16.76 -5.73 -2.74
CA THR A 35 -16.39 -7.15 -2.87
C THR A 35 -16.06 -7.84 -1.56
N LYS A 36 -15.89 -7.07 -0.46
CA LYS A 36 -15.48 -7.59 0.85
C LYS A 36 -14.15 -8.36 0.83
N CYS A 37 -13.22 -7.96 -0.05
CA CYS A 37 -11.86 -8.53 -0.15
C CYS A 37 -10.94 -8.02 0.98
N TYR A 38 -11.40 -8.10 2.23
CA TYR A 38 -10.65 -7.71 3.42
C TYR A 38 -11.07 -8.56 4.63
N GLN A 39 -10.21 -8.62 5.63
CA GLN A 39 -10.51 -9.17 6.95
C GLN A 39 -10.55 -8.04 7.98
N ASP A 40 -11.51 -8.07 8.89
CA ASP A 40 -11.53 -7.18 10.05
C ASP A 40 -10.82 -7.85 11.21
N ILE A 41 -9.72 -7.25 11.67
CA ILE A 41 -8.95 -7.72 12.83
C ILE A 41 -8.80 -6.53 13.77
N GLY A 42 -9.48 -6.58 14.92
CA GLY A 42 -9.43 -5.52 15.93
C GLY A 42 -9.96 -4.17 15.43
N GLY A 43 -10.98 -4.17 14.56
CA GLY A 43 -11.58 -2.95 14.01
C GLY A 43 -10.76 -2.31 12.88
N LYS A 44 -9.72 -2.99 12.39
CA LYS A 44 -8.90 -2.58 11.25
C LYS A 44 -9.12 -3.53 10.08
N LYS A 45 -9.24 -2.98 8.88
CA LYS A 45 -9.37 -3.75 7.64
C LYS A 45 -8.00 -4.10 7.08
N TYR A 46 -7.76 -5.39 6.95
CA TYR A 46 -6.58 -5.96 6.33
C TYR A 46 -6.97 -6.51 4.96
N LEU A 47 -6.39 -5.95 3.90
CA LEU A 47 -6.69 -6.36 2.53
C LEU A 47 -6.25 -7.80 2.29
N GLN A 48 -7.11 -8.58 1.63
CA GLN A 48 -6.75 -9.90 1.11
C GLN A 48 -5.95 -9.75 -0.19
N VAL A 49 -5.29 -10.83 -0.63
CA VAL A 49 -4.45 -10.82 -1.84
C VAL A 49 -5.22 -10.33 -3.06
N GLU A 50 -6.48 -10.72 -3.21
CA GLU A 50 -7.35 -10.33 -4.32
C GLU A 50 -7.60 -8.81 -4.39
N ALA A 51 -7.65 -8.14 -3.23
CA ALA A 51 -7.73 -6.68 -3.19
C ALA A 51 -6.42 -6.05 -3.70
N TRP A 52 -5.27 -6.58 -3.30
CA TRP A 52 -3.97 -6.11 -3.80
C TRP A 52 -3.78 -6.37 -5.29
N GLU A 53 -4.22 -7.53 -5.79
CA GLU A 53 -4.23 -7.85 -7.22
C GLU A 53 -5.09 -6.88 -8.01
N THR A 54 -6.26 -6.54 -7.50
CA THR A 54 -7.15 -5.55 -8.13
C THR A 54 -6.44 -4.19 -8.20
N ILE A 55 -5.82 -3.73 -7.11
CA ILE A 55 -5.06 -2.47 -7.10
C ILE A 55 -3.89 -2.54 -8.08
N GLY A 56 -3.19 -3.67 -8.12
CA GLY A 56 -2.06 -3.92 -9.00
C GLY A 56 -2.43 -3.85 -10.48
N ALA A 57 -3.50 -4.53 -10.88
CA ALA A 57 -3.99 -4.54 -12.26
C ALA A 57 -4.25 -3.13 -12.82
N PHE A 58 -4.77 -2.21 -12.00
CA PHE A 58 -4.99 -0.81 -12.39
C PHE A 58 -3.70 -0.01 -12.53
N ASN A 59 -2.69 -0.32 -11.71
CA ASN A 59 -1.42 0.41 -11.67
C ASN A 59 -0.29 -0.28 -12.44
N ARG A 60 -0.60 -1.38 -13.15
CA ARG A 60 0.38 -2.25 -13.84
C ARG A 60 1.46 -2.77 -12.88
N THR A 61 1.04 -3.11 -11.66
CA THR A 61 1.87 -3.78 -10.64
C THR A 61 1.19 -5.08 -10.21
N HIS A 62 1.87 -5.90 -9.42
CA HIS A 62 1.34 -7.16 -8.90
C HIS A 62 1.71 -7.31 -7.43
N ALA A 63 0.91 -8.05 -6.66
CA ALA A 63 1.23 -8.30 -5.27
C ALA A 63 2.22 -9.46 -5.17
N GLU A 64 3.33 -9.25 -4.47
CA GLU A 64 4.23 -10.34 -4.09
C GLU A 64 4.01 -10.67 -2.62
N THR A 65 3.96 -11.96 -2.29
CA THR A 65 3.90 -12.42 -0.90
C THR A 65 5.21 -13.09 -0.54
N GLU A 66 5.74 -12.71 0.61
CA GLU A 66 6.90 -13.38 1.21
C GLU A 66 6.48 -14.02 2.54
N SER A 67 7.06 -15.19 2.84
CA SER A 67 6.89 -15.80 4.15
C SER A 67 7.82 -15.11 5.14
N ILE A 68 7.26 -14.58 6.22
CA ILE A 68 8.04 -14.10 7.35
C ILE A 68 7.95 -15.09 8.50
N GLU A 69 9.08 -15.36 9.16
CA GLU A 69 9.08 -16.11 10.42
C GLU A 69 8.66 -15.17 11.55
N PRO A 70 7.64 -15.53 12.36
CA PRO A 70 7.28 -14.73 13.52
C PRO A 70 8.46 -14.63 14.48
N ILE A 71 8.84 -13.41 14.87
CA ILE A 71 9.87 -13.21 15.90
C ILE A 71 9.35 -13.83 17.20
N THR A 72 10.01 -14.88 17.65
CA THR A 72 9.70 -15.46 18.96
C THR A 72 10.47 -14.69 20.03
N VAL A 73 9.92 -14.59 21.24
CA VAL A 73 10.57 -13.86 22.36
C VAL A 73 11.96 -14.45 22.69
N ALA A 74 12.24 -15.68 22.27
CA ALA A 74 13.55 -16.31 22.42
C ALA A 74 14.63 -15.74 21.48
N ASP A 75 14.26 -15.02 20.43
CA ASP A 75 15.17 -14.45 19.43
C ASP A 75 15.60 -13.01 19.75
N VAL A 76 15.16 -12.48 20.91
CA VAL A 76 15.71 -11.24 21.45
C VAL A 76 17.06 -11.59 22.05
N PRO A 77 18.20 -11.17 21.46
CA PRO A 77 19.48 -11.33 22.12
C PRO A 77 19.38 -10.66 23.49
N ASP A 78 19.88 -11.35 24.51
CA ASP A 78 19.88 -11.01 25.95
C ASP A 78 20.66 -9.70 26.29
N LYS A 79 20.80 -8.80 25.31
CA LYS A 79 21.30 -7.45 25.48
C LYS A 79 20.10 -6.51 25.55
N PRO A 80 19.91 -5.79 26.67
CA PRO A 80 18.96 -4.69 26.69
C PRO A 80 19.33 -3.74 25.56
N LEU A 81 18.38 -3.48 24.66
CA LEU A 81 18.42 -2.31 23.81
C LEU A 81 18.49 -1.13 24.77
N LEU A 82 19.70 -0.60 24.96
CA LEU A 82 19.90 0.66 25.66
C LEU A 82 18.93 1.63 25.01
N LEU A 83 17.92 2.06 25.77
CA LEU A 83 17.16 3.24 25.45
C LEU A 83 18.21 4.32 25.20
N ARG A 84 18.49 4.63 23.94
CA ARG A 84 19.00 5.94 23.59
C ARG A 84 17.84 6.86 23.89
N THR A 85 17.80 7.29 25.15
CA THR A 85 17.08 8.46 25.63
C THR A 85 17.37 9.55 24.63
N ILE A 86 16.44 9.78 23.71
CA ILE A 86 16.43 10.98 22.90
C ILE A 86 16.14 12.06 23.92
N GLY A 87 17.18 12.81 24.28
CA GLY A 87 17.10 13.89 25.24
C GLY A 87 16.06 14.89 24.77
N TYR A 88 14.91 14.87 25.44
CA TYR A 88 13.99 15.99 25.45
C TYR A 88 14.51 16.95 26.52
N GLN A 89 15.29 17.95 26.10
CA GLN A 89 15.58 19.09 26.96
C GLN A 89 14.45 20.11 26.77
N ALA A 90 13.73 20.36 27.86
CA ALA A 90 12.98 21.59 28.09
C ALA A 90 13.93 22.66 28.65
#